data_AF-A0A0P7FRQ3-F1
#
_entry.id   AF-A0A0P7FRQ3-F1
#
_cell.length_a   1.000
_cell.length_b   1.000
_cell.length_c   1.000
_cell.angle_alpha   90.00
_cell.angle_beta   90.00
_cell.angle_gamma   90.00
#
_symmetry.space_group_name_H-M   'P 1'
#
loop_
_entity.id
_entity.type
_entity.pdbx_description
1 polymer ?
#
loop_
_entity_poly.entity_id
_entity_poly.type
_entity_poly.pdbx_seq_one_letter_code
_entity_poly.pdbx_strand_id
1 'polypeptide(L)' 'MAQIVTVDNQEIPVEEDTTAADVKELAELDENAILTYRGDDGFESLNDDDIVVDHVDEGAQLTAQPLADDNVFGGP' A
#
# COMPACT_ATOMS: atom_id res chain seq x y z
N MET A 1 13.45 -9.75 -8.26
CA MET A 1 12.42 -10.34 -9.14
C MET A 1 11.20 -9.44 -9.06
N ALA A 2 10.51 -9.15 -10.16
CA ALA A 2 9.32 -8.30 -10.10
C ALA A 2 8.13 -9.12 -9.59
N GLN A 3 7.51 -8.68 -8.49
CA GLN A 3 6.27 -9.24 -7.97
C GLN A 3 5.09 -8.37 -8.44
N ILE A 4 3.88 -8.92 -8.44
CA ILE A 4 2.67 -8.15 -8.77
C ILE A 4 1.84 -7.99 -7.50
N VAL A 5 1.43 -6.76 -7.21
CA VAL A 5 0.48 -6.45 -6.13
C VAL A 5 -0.81 -5.92 -6.74
N THR A 6 -1.93 -6.10 -6.05
CA THR A 6 -3.23 -5.57 -6.51
C THR A 6 -3.60 -4.36 -5.67
N VAL A 7 -3.73 -3.20 -6.29
CA VAL A 7 -4.14 -1.93 -5.65
C VAL A 7 -5.42 -1.45 -6.33
N ASP A 8 -6.51 -1.27 -5.59
CA ASP A 8 -7.81 -0.82 -6.15
C ASP A 8 -8.30 -1.63 -7.39
N ASN A 9 -8.06 -2.95 -7.40
CA ASN A 9 -8.32 -3.85 -8.55
C ASN A 9 -7.40 -3.62 -9.78
N GLN A 10 -6.29 -2.90 -9.62
CA GLN A 10 -5.24 -2.75 -10.62
C GLN A 10 -4.02 -3.58 -10.22
N GLU A 11 -3.49 -4.35 -11.17
CA GLU A 11 -2.26 -5.12 -10.98
C GLU A 11 -1.05 -4.20 -11.24
N ILE A 12 -0.31 -3.88 -10.17
CA ILE A 12 0.88 -3.04 -10.21
C ILE A 12 2.13 -3.92 -10.09
N PRO A 13 3.04 -3.91 -11.07
CA PRO A 13 4.32 -4.59 -10.94
C PRO A 13 5.22 -3.80 -10.01
N VAL A 14 5.82 -4.47 -9.03
CA VAL A 14 6.74 -3.88 -8.06
C VAL A 14 8.04 -4.68 -8.01
N GLU A 15 9.15 -3.97 -7.97
CA GLU A 15 10.50 -4.51 -7.92
C GLU A 15 11.05 -4.46 -6.47
N GLU A 16 12.24 -5.03 -6.28
CA GLU A 16 12.89 -5.11 -4.95
C GLU A 16 13.27 -3.74 -4.38
N ASP A 17 13.28 -2.70 -5.20
CA ASP A 17 13.52 -1.30 -4.85
C ASP A 17 12.28 -0.41 -4.96
N THR A 18 11.12 -0.97 -5.34
CA THR A 18 9.88 -0.20 -5.49
C THR A 18 9.28 0.14 -4.14
N THR A 19 9.14 1.43 -3.89
CA THR A 19 8.57 1.96 -2.65
C THR A 19 7.03 2.05 -2.72
N ALA A 20 6.40 2.20 -1.57
CA ALA A 20 4.96 2.43 -1.51
C ALA A 20 4.57 3.74 -2.24
N ALA A 21 5.43 4.76 -2.24
CA ALA A 21 5.23 5.97 -3.02
C ALA A 21 5.16 5.71 -4.53
N ASP A 22 6.10 4.91 -5.06
CA ASP A 22 6.11 4.53 -6.47
C ASP A 22 4.82 3.78 -6.85
N VAL A 23 4.36 2.88 -5.98
CA VAL A 23 3.10 2.15 -6.20
C VAL A 23 1.89 3.09 -6.23
N LYS A 24 1.85 4.10 -5.36
CA LYS A 24 0.80 5.11 -5.38
C LYS A 24 0.81 5.90 -6.69
N GLU A 25 1.98 6.32 -7.14
CA GLU A 25 2.13 7.05 -8.40
C GLU A 25 1.67 6.19 -9.59
N LEU A 26 2.06 4.91 -9.63
CA LEU A 26 1.66 3.96 -10.67
C LEU A 26 0.15 3.65 -10.67
N ALA A 27 -0.46 3.62 -9.49
CA ALA A 27 -1.89 3.40 -9.32
C ALA A 27 -2.72 4.70 -9.42
N GLU A 28 -2.10 5.83 -9.78
CA GLU A 28 -2.74 7.15 -9.87
C GLU A 28 -3.48 7.55 -8.57
N LEU A 29 -2.92 7.14 -7.42
CA LEU A 29 -3.45 7.44 -6.09
C LEU A 29 -2.98 8.81 -5.59
N ASP A 30 -3.65 9.31 -4.57
CA ASP A 30 -3.26 10.55 -3.90
C ASP A 30 -1.87 10.39 -3.26
N GLU A 31 -1.01 11.39 -3.39
CA GLU A 31 0.30 11.40 -2.74
C GLU A 31 0.17 11.32 -1.21
N ASN A 32 -0.94 11.79 -0.64
CA ASN A 32 -1.26 11.72 0.78
C ASN A 32 -2.01 10.44 1.16
N ALA A 33 -2.32 9.53 0.22
CA ALA A 33 -2.93 8.26 0.59
C ALA A 33 -1.92 7.38 1.34
N ILE A 34 -2.39 6.63 2.33
CA ILE A 34 -1.59 5.59 2.99
C ILE A 34 -1.99 4.24 2.40
N LEU A 35 -0.99 3.47 1.95
CA LEU A 35 -1.21 2.11 1.52
C LEU A 35 -1.32 1.20 2.75
N THR A 36 -2.39 0.43 2.79
CA THR A 36 -2.63 -0.55 3.86
C THR A 36 -2.73 -1.94 3.27
N TYR A 37 -2.01 -2.86 3.88
CA TYR A 37 -2.07 -4.28 3.60
C TYR A 37 -2.86 -4.98 4.70
N ARG A 38 -3.68 -5.94 4.31
CA ARG A 38 -4.35 -6.84 5.24
C ARG A 38 -3.87 -8.27 5.00
N GLY A 39 -2.91 -8.69 5.80
CA GLY A 39 -2.43 -10.06 5.84
C GLY A 39 -3.19 -10.93 6.83
N ASP A 40 -2.72 -12.16 7.00
CA ASP A 40 -3.25 -13.12 7.98
C ASP A 40 -3.02 -12.65 9.44
N ASP A 41 -1.94 -11.89 9.68
CA ASP A 41 -1.55 -11.42 11.03
C ASP A 41 -2.23 -10.11 11.45
N GLY A 42 -2.81 -9.37 10.50
CA GLY A 42 -3.48 -8.10 10.78
C GLY A 42 -3.39 -7.08 9.65
N PHE A 43 -3.51 -5.80 10.04
CA PHE A 43 -3.34 -4.66 9.13
C PHE A 43 -1.96 -4.06 9.33
N GLU A 44 -1.25 -3.85 8.23
CA GLU A 44 0.02 -3.14 8.20
C GLU A 44 -0.10 -1.93 7.27
N SER A 45 0.43 -0.79 7.71
CA SER A 45 0.47 0.44 6.93
C SER A 45 1.86 0.63 6.36
N LEU A 46 1.95 0.82 5.04
CA LEU A 46 3.19 1.12 4.34
C LEU A 46 3.30 2.64 4.17
N ASN A 47 4.42 3.20 4.59
CA ASN A 47 4.80 4.58 4.34
C ASN A 47 5.47 4.72 2.97
N ASP A 48 5.65 5.96 2.54
CA ASP A 48 6.17 6.30 1.22
C ASP A 48 7.59 5.80 0.96
N ASP A 49 8.39 5.71 2.01
CA ASP A 49 9.75 5.19 2.01
C ASP A 49 9.86 3.67 2.24
N ASP A 50 8.74 3.00 2.56
CA ASP A 50 8.73 1.55 2.79
C ASP A 50 8.76 0.79 1.46
N ILE A 51 9.56 -0.27 1.42
CA ILE A 51 9.72 -1.15 0.25
C ILE A 51 8.59 -2.17 0.24
N VAL A 52 7.76 -2.17 -0.80
CA VAL A 52 6.53 -2.98 -0.82
C VAL A 52 6.81 -4.47 -0.68
N VAL A 53 7.87 -4.96 -1.32
CA VAL A 53 8.22 -6.40 -1.32
C VAL A 53 8.68 -6.93 0.04
N ASP A 54 9.13 -6.05 0.94
CA ASP A 54 9.52 -6.43 2.31
C ASP A 54 8.30 -6.61 3.23
N HIS A 55 7.16 -6.03 2.85
CA HIS A 55 5.95 -5.98 3.67
C HIS A 55 4.84 -6.91 3.15
N VAL A 56 4.76 -7.13 1.84
CA VAL A 56 3.66 -7.90 1.23
C VAL A 56 4.16 -8.97 0.27
N ASP A 57 3.48 -10.11 0.29
CA ASP A 57 3.71 -11.21 -0.63
C ASP A 57 3.24 -10.90 -2.06
N GLU A 58 3.72 -11.69 -3.03
CA GLU A 58 3.23 -11.64 -4.40
C GLU A 58 1.72 -11.93 -4.47
N GLY A 59 0.99 -11.10 -5.22
CA GLY A 59 -0.46 -11.15 -5.36
C GLY A 59 -1.22 -10.51 -4.20
N ALA A 60 -0.53 -9.90 -3.23
CA ALA A 60 -1.17 -9.23 -2.11
C ALA A 60 -2.11 -8.09 -2.56
N GLN A 61 -3.20 -7.92 -1.82
CA GLN A 61 -4.15 -6.85 -2.04
C GLN A 61 -3.84 -5.68 -1.10
N LEU A 62 -3.46 -4.56 -1.71
CA LEU A 62 -3.23 -3.28 -1.06
C LEU A 62 -4.47 -2.41 -1.21
N THR A 63 -4.81 -1.69 -0.14
CA THR A 63 -5.91 -0.72 -0.11
C THR A 63 -5.36 0.65 0.21
N ALA A 64 -5.63 1.62 -0.66
CA ALA A 64 -5.31 3.01 -0.39
C ALA A 64 -6.38 3.62 0.52
N GLN A 65 -5.97 4.08 1.70
CA GLN A 65 -6.83 4.86 2.56
C GLN A 65 -6.53 6.34 2.33
N PRO A 66 -7.53 7.18 2.02
CA PRO A 66 -7.32 8.62 2.04
C PRO A 66 -6.91 9.02 3.47
N LEU A 67 -5.91 9.88 3.61
CA LEU A 67 -5.71 10.62 4.85
C LEU A 67 -6.91 11.54 5.01
N ALA A 68 -7.98 11.02 5.61
CA ALA A 68 -9.11 11.84 6.00
C ALA A 68 -8.60 12.89 6.99
N ASP A 69 -8.81 14.17 6.70
CA ASP A 69 -8.70 15.29 7.67
C ASP A 69 -9.62 15.12 8.91
N ASP A 70 -10.30 13.98 9.08
CA ASP A 70 -11.32 13.80 10.10
C ASP A 70 -11.26 12.39 10.74
N ASN A 71 -10.70 12.33 11.95
CA ASN A 71 -11.08 11.42 13.04
C ASN A 71 -11.32 9.93 12.71
N VAL A 72 -10.29 9.15 12.34
CA VAL A 72 -10.39 7.68 12.24
C VAL A 72 -9.51 6.89 13.22
N PHE A 73 -9.04 7.51 14.30
CA PHE A 73 -8.67 6.77 15.51
C PHE A 73 -9.77 6.94 16.55
N GLY A 74 -10.78 6.09 16.46
CA GLY A 74 -11.82 5.95 17.47
C GLY A 74 -11.27 5.35 18.77
N GLY A 75 -11.12 6.23 19.78
CA GLY A 75 -11.40 5.96 21.19
C GLY A 75 -10.19 5.68 22.10
N PRO A 76 -10.28 5.97 23.41
CA PRO A 76 -11.43 6.47 24.20
C PRO A 76 -11.47 7.99 24.48
#